data_AF-A0A8H7QCH5-F1
#
_entry.id   AF-A0A8H7QCH5-F1
#
_cell.length_a   1.000
_cell.length_b   1.000
_cell.length_c   1.000
_cell.angle_alpha   90.00
_cell.angle_beta   90.00
_cell.angle_gamma   90.00
#
_symmetry.space_group_name_H-M   'P 1'
#
loop_
_entity.id
_entity.type
_entity.pdbx_description
1 polymer ?
#
loop_
_entity_poly.entity_id
_entity_poly.type
_entity_poly.pdbx_seq_one_letter_code
_entity_poly.pdbx_strand_id
1 'polypeptide(L)'
;MDHHDEDDAHLSSQIVEEEDLLFDDGPSEQPSLDETTGNADIDKITAQHSDIDETLRVRLAGPSTSKVNYHALQRLFTFIEFLINYYFPIQAGMDSVDKAKVNEIIYEVSKGSSFFENERKKDNAVTGRINALLSKYERIKNDVLSEEFIIVDNMIEELEDERDLNQCIVHIDMDAFYASVEELDQPHLKTVPMVSFAFQAVGGIGMLCTSNYEARKFGVRSAMPGYIALKLCPQLKIVPLNFSKYREASAKVRSVFEQYDPHYCPMSLDEAYLNITEHLKTTNKSPPEVVVEIRDKIFKETLLTASAGIAANKMLAKMCTDVNKPNGQFYLKSELADIQEFINPLSIRKIPGVGRVTERVLNALNVNTCKDIYPQRAMLYKLLSDISFKFLLRAHLGIGSTSVDSEYVRKSISVERTFRSLSSRTDLYFKLKDIAQKLAKDLESKNLCGKTLGLKIKLTSFEVRTRAKTLPGNIYKQEDLEKYASQLLEKELPVSLRLMGIRLSSLCSRDEIDQKGVKRVGICTIF
;
A
#
# COMPACT_ATOMS: atom_id res chain seq x y z
N MET A 1 3.77 39.07 -8.16
CA MET A 1 3.20 38.79 -6.83
C MET A 1 2.38 37.54 -7.04
N ASP A 2 3.06 36.40 -7.09
CA ASP A 2 2.48 35.07 -7.32
C ASP A 2 3.57 34.09 -6.89
N HIS A 3 3.47 33.62 -5.65
CA HIS A 3 4.25 32.50 -5.11
C HIS A 3 3.47 31.91 -3.95
N HIS A 4 3.46 30.58 -3.88
CA HIS A 4 2.77 29.67 -2.96
C HIS A 4 1.52 29.04 -3.55
N ASP A 5 1.70 27.84 -4.09
CA ASP A 5 0.83 26.65 -3.96
C ASP A 5 1.46 25.49 -4.76
N GLU A 6 2.59 25.00 -4.26
CA GLU A 6 3.20 23.73 -4.67
C GLU A 6 3.44 22.96 -3.37
N ASP A 7 2.52 22.08 -2.98
CA ASP A 7 2.74 20.93 -2.08
C ASP A 7 1.39 20.33 -1.64
N ASP A 8 0.68 19.58 -2.50
CA ASP A 8 -0.39 18.68 -2.03
C ASP A 8 -0.83 17.56 -3.00
N ALA A 9 -0.17 17.39 -4.15
CA ALA A 9 -0.56 16.40 -5.18
C ALA A 9 0.16 15.04 -5.07
N HIS A 10 0.49 14.59 -3.85
CA HIS A 10 1.35 13.43 -3.61
C HIS A 10 0.69 12.36 -2.74
N LEU A 11 -0.37 11.64 -3.17
CA LEU A 11 -0.74 10.33 -2.58
C LEU A 11 -1.97 9.68 -3.26
N SER A 12 -1.90 9.33 -4.55
CA SER A 12 -3.05 8.67 -5.17
C SER A 12 -2.77 7.88 -6.45
N SER A 13 -1.60 7.25 -6.61
CA SER A 13 -1.47 6.14 -7.58
C SER A 13 -0.15 5.38 -7.38
N GLN A 14 -0.01 4.64 -6.29
CA GLN A 14 1.02 3.61 -6.19
C GLN A 14 0.39 2.37 -5.56
N ILE A 15 0.55 1.23 -6.22
CA ILE A 15 0.56 -0.04 -5.51
C ILE A 15 1.70 0.10 -4.51
N VAL A 16 1.33 0.36 -3.26
CA VAL A 16 2.21 0.66 -2.14
C VAL A 16 3.18 -0.52 -1.96
N GLU A 17 4.42 -0.36 -2.43
CA GLU A 17 5.53 -0.78 -1.58
C GLU A 17 5.48 0.20 -0.40
N GLU A 18 5.30 -0.31 0.81
CA GLU A 18 5.22 0.47 2.05
C GLU A 18 6.51 1.29 2.22
N GLU A 19 6.55 2.48 1.62
CA GLU A 19 7.47 3.54 2.01
C GLU A 19 6.86 4.22 3.24
N ASP A 20 7.57 4.06 4.36
CA ASP A 20 7.17 4.56 5.68
C ASP A 20 7.16 6.09 5.69
N LEU A 21 5.98 6.69 5.84
CA LEU A 21 5.83 8.15 6.04
C LEU A 21 6.41 8.63 7.39
N LEU A 22 6.61 7.72 8.35
CA LEU A 22 6.84 8.04 9.76
C LEU A 22 8.25 8.46 10.14
N PHE A 23 9.24 8.23 9.26
CA PHE A 23 10.64 8.38 9.62
C PHE A 23 11.40 9.13 8.53
N ASP A 24 12.14 10.15 8.95
CA ASP A 24 13.13 10.81 8.11
C ASP A 24 14.36 9.91 8.05
N ASP A 25 14.46 9.10 7.00
CA ASP A 25 15.64 8.25 6.77
C ASP A 25 16.78 9.13 6.22
N GLY A 26 17.44 9.88 7.11
CA GLY A 26 18.72 10.52 6.84
C GLY A 26 19.78 9.48 6.43
N PRO A 27 20.86 9.87 5.72
CA PRO A 27 21.84 8.94 5.19
C PRO A 27 22.50 8.13 6.30
N SER A 28 22.34 6.81 6.25
CA SER A 28 22.95 5.87 7.18
C SER A 28 24.46 5.80 6.97
N GLU A 29 25.26 6.39 7.87
CA GLU A 29 26.66 6.01 8.02
C GLU A 29 26.74 4.66 8.74
N GLN A 30 27.18 3.62 8.03
CA GLN A 30 27.54 2.34 8.67
C GLN A 30 28.93 2.47 9.30
N PRO A 31 29.13 2.13 10.58
CA PRO A 31 30.47 1.96 11.12
C PRO A 31 31.08 0.66 10.56
N SER A 32 32.31 0.75 10.04
CA SER A 32 33.12 -0.39 9.64
C SER A 32 33.51 -1.22 10.86
N LEU A 33 33.07 -2.48 10.92
CA LEU A 33 33.56 -3.46 11.88
C LEU A 33 34.67 -4.28 11.24
N ASP A 34 35.86 -4.15 11.82
CA ASP A 34 37.07 -4.88 11.49
C ASP A 34 36.93 -6.35 11.91
N GLU A 35 37.14 -7.28 10.99
CA GLU A 35 37.13 -8.72 11.26
C GLU A 35 38.44 -9.12 11.95
N THR A 36 38.41 -9.36 13.26
CA THR A 36 39.28 -10.36 13.92
C THR A 36 38.84 -10.59 15.37
N THR A 37 38.83 -11.87 15.77
CA THR A 37 38.46 -12.45 17.09
C THR A 37 36.94 -12.63 17.31
N GLY A 38 36.39 -13.81 17.60
CA GLY A 38 36.91 -15.15 17.76
C GLY A 38 35.72 -16.10 17.99
N ASN A 39 35.66 -17.17 17.19
CA ASN A 39 34.76 -18.31 17.39
C ASN A 39 35.13 -19.02 18.71
N ALA A 40 34.33 -18.86 19.77
CA ALA A 40 34.43 -19.72 20.96
C ALA A 40 33.17 -19.80 21.85
N ASP A 41 32.15 -18.94 21.70
CA ASP A 41 31.03 -18.88 22.67
C ASP A 41 29.65 -19.35 22.16
N ILE A 42 29.56 -19.87 20.93
CA ILE A 42 28.27 -20.32 20.38
C ILE A 42 27.88 -21.73 20.86
N ASP A 43 28.85 -22.60 21.19
CA ASP A 43 28.56 -23.99 21.59
C ASP A 43 28.16 -24.15 23.07
N LYS A 44 28.30 -23.12 23.92
CA LYS A 44 27.86 -23.16 25.33
C LYS A 44 26.41 -22.72 25.55
N ILE A 45 25.81 -22.01 24.59
CA ILE A 45 24.43 -21.52 24.71
C ILE A 45 23.42 -22.59 24.27
N THR A 46 23.83 -23.52 23.40
CA THR A 46 22.96 -24.56 22.83
C THR A 46 22.71 -25.75 23.77
N ALA A 47 23.43 -25.86 24.91
CA ALA A 47 23.31 -26.96 25.85
C ALA A 47 22.40 -26.70 27.07
N GLN A 48 21.76 -25.52 27.17
CA GLN A 48 20.90 -25.15 28.32
C GLN A 48 19.39 -25.11 28.02
N HIS A 49 18.96 -25.56 26.84
CA HIS A 49 17.55 -25.50 26.43
C HIS A 49 16.97 -26.83 25.95
N SER A 50 17.17 -27.91 26.70
CA SER A 50 16.49 -29.20 26.45
C SER A 50 15.44 -29.62 27.50
N ASP A 51 15.23 -28.87 28.59
CA ASP A 51 14.32 -29.29 29.69
C ASP A 51 13.15 -28.33 29.95
N ILE A 52 12.44 -27.88 28.90
CA ILE A 52 11.25 -27.02 29.07
C ILE A 52 9.92 -27.79 28.81
N ASP A 53 9.97 -29.07 28.43
CA ASP A 53 8.76 -29.81 28.02
C ASP A 53 8.02 -30.56 29.15
N GLU A 54 8.53 -30.57 30.39
CA GLU A 54 7.91 -31.34 31.50
C GLU A 54 7.25 -30.50 32.61
N THR A 55 7.49 -29.19 32.65
CA THR A 55 6.99 -28.30 33.72
C THR A 55 5.59 -27.72 33.47
N LEU A 56 5.01 -27.94 32.29
CA LEU A 56 3.72 -27.36 31.87
C LEU A 56 2.48 -28.19 32.26
N ARG A 57 2.63 -29.32 32.98
CA ARG A 57 1.49 -30.20 33.32
C ARG A 57 0.97 -30.17 34.75
N VAL A 58 1.52 -29.37 35.68
CA VAL A 58 0.95 -29.28 37.04
C VAL A 58 1.03 -27.85 37.58
N ARG A 59 -0.09 -27.12 37.53
CA ARG A 59 -0.53 -26.15 38.57
C ARG A 59 -1.86 -25.50 38.20
N LEU A 60 -2.94 -26.27 38.34
CA LEU A 60 -4.27 -25.73 38.66
C LEU A 60 -4.48 -25.93 40.17
N ALA A 61 -4.06 -24.95 40.99
CA ALA A 61 -4.57 -24.75 42.36
C ALA A 61 -3.89 -23.53 43.04
N GLY A 62 -4.70 -22.53 43.40
CA GLY A 62 -4.47 -21.68 44.57
C GLY A 62 -3.69 -20.36 44.38
N PRO A 63 -4.02 -19.29 45.14
CA PRO A 63 -3.57 -17.92 44.84
C PRO A 63 -2.42 -17.48 45.75
N SER A 64 -1.33 -16.96 45.18
CA SER A 64 -0.54 -15.85 45.75
C SER A 64 0.68 -15.52 44.88
N THR A 65 0.72 -14.28 44.40
CA THR A 65 1.91 -13.43 44.23
C THR A 65 3.22 -14.07 43.77
N SER A 66 3.49 -13.98 42.47
CA SER A 66 4.86 -13.84 41.96
C SER A 66 4.85 -12.97 40.71
N LYS A 67 5.63 -11.87 40.74
CA LYS A 67 5.79 -10.90 39.65
C LYS A 67 5.99 -11.62 38.32
N VAL A 68 4.93 -11.60 37.52
CA VAL A 68 4.97 -12.02 36.12
C VAL A 68 5.91 -11.08 35.39
N ASN A 69 6.97 -11.60 34.80
CA ASN A 69 7.88 -10.80 33.98
C ASN A 69 7.16 -10.44 32.67
N TYR A 70 6.40 -9.35 32.70
CA TYR A 70 5.58 -8.86 31.59
C TYR A 70 6.39 -8.72 30.28
N HIS A 71 7.68 -8.36 30.35
CA HIS A 71 8.53 -8.23 29.16
C HIS A 71 8.85 -9.55 28.44
N ALA A 72 8.90 -10.68 29.16
CA ALA A 72 9.18 -11.98 28.55
C ALA A 72 7.92 -12.61 27.94
N LEU A 73 6.76 -12.43 28.59
CA LEU A 73 5.46 -12.84 28.05
C LEU A 73 5.06 -11.99 26.84
N GLN A 74 5.36 -10.68 26.85
CA GLN A 74 5.08 -9.80 25.73
C GLN A 74 5.93 -10.14 24.49
N ARG A 75 7.16 -10.65 24.64
CA ARG A 75 8.01 -11.11 23.52
C ARG A 75 7.50 -12.39 22.83
N LEU A 76 6.92 -13.33 23.58
CA LEU A 76 6.31 -14.54 23.00
C LEU A 76 4.91 -14.24 22.42
N PHE A 77 4.16 -13.33 23.05
CA PHE A 77 2.89 -12.82 22.54
C PHE A 77 3.07 -12.03 21.24
N THR A 78 4.15 -11.24 21.09
CA THR A 78 4.34 -10.39 19.91
C THR A 78 4.53 -11.16 18.61
N PHE A 79 5.14 -12.36 18.61
CA PHE A 79 5.33 -13.10 17.35
C PHE A 79 4.06 -13.84 16.90
N ILE A 80 3.26 -14.35 17.86
CA ILE A 80 1.97 -14.99 17.55
C ILE A 80 0.92 -13.93 17.20
N GLU A 81 0.85 -12.80 17.90
CA GLU A 81 -0.01 -11.68 17.50
C GLU A 81 0.47 -11.02 16.20
N PHE A 82 1.78 -10.97 15.96
CA PHE A 82 2.32 -10.63 14.65
C PHE A 82 1.80 -11.60 13.61
N LEU A 83 1.90 -12.92 13.76
CA LEU A 83 1.32 -13.85 12.78
C LEU A 83 -0.20 -13.67 12.61
N ILE A 84 -0.91 -13.35 13.70
CA ILE A 84 -2.35 -13.11 13.69
C ILE A 84 -2.74 -11.83 12.91
N ASN A 85 -1.96 -10.76 13.04
CA ASN A 85 -2.23 -9.45 12.41
C ASN A 85 -1.50 -9.26 11.07
N TYR A 86 -0.32 -9.87 10.89
CA TYR A 86 0.50 -9.86 9.67
C TYR A 86 -0.13 -10.68 8.55
N TYR A 87 -0.89 -11.72 8.87
CA TYR A 87 -1.56 -12.55 7.88
C TYR A 87 -3.08 -12.33 7.81
N PHE A 88 -3.63 -11.25 8.37
CA PHE A 88 -5.06 -10.96 8.20
C PHE A 88 -5.39 -9.45 8.19
N PRO A 89 -5.21 -8.73 7.06
CA PRO A 89 -5.86 -7.44 6.90
C PRO A 89 -7.37 -7.68 6.73
N ILE A 90 -8.18 -7.04 7.57
CA ILE A 90 -9.65 -7.13 7.49
C ILE A 90 -10.10 -6.45 6.20
N GLN A 91 -10.50 -7.23 5.19
CA GLN A 91 -11.22 -6.73 4.02
C GLN A 91 -12.72 -6.85 4.26
N ALA A 92 -13.51 -6.03 3.56
CA ALA A 92 -14.97 -6.13 3.60
C ALA A 92 -15.44 -7.56 3.27
N GLY A 93 -16.39 -8.07 4.06
CA GLY A 93 -16.94 -9.42 3.91
C GLY A 93 -16.12 -10.53 4.58
N MET A 94 -15.25 -10.20 5.53
CA MET A 94 -14.44 -11.17 6.29
C MET A 94 -14.73 -11.18 7.80
N ASP A 95 -15.81 -10.55 8.26
CA ASP A 95 -16.07 -10.32 9.68
C ASP A 95 -16.33 -11.60 10.48
N SER A 96 -16.85 -12.64 9.83
CA SER A 96 -17.18 -13.94 10.42
C SER A 96 -16.05 -14.99 10.36
N VAL A 97 -14.88 -14.63 9.84
CA VAL A 97 -13.77 -15.57 9.64
C VAL A 97 -13.06 -15.87 10.96
N ASP A 98 -12.79 -17.15 11.23
CA ASP A 98 -11.89 -17.57 12.31
C ASP A 98 -10.45 -17.20 11.96
N LYS A 99 -10.03 -16.03 12.44
CA LYS A 99 -8.70 -15.46 12.19
C LYS A 99 -7.60 -16.37 12.73
N ALA A 100 -7.78 -16.97 13.90
CA ALA A 100 -6.75 -17.79 14.52
C ALA A 100 -6.42 -19.01 13.64
N LYS A 101 -7.47 -19.72 13.19
CA LYS A 101 -7.32 -20.88 12.30
C LYS A 101 -6.70 -20.52 10.95
N VAL A 102 -7.14 -19.42 10.34
CA VAL A 102 -6.57 -18.96 9.06
C VAL A 102 -5.08 -18.66 9.21
N ASN A 103 -4.70 -17.96 10.27
CA ASN A 103 -3.31 -17.57 10.50
C ASN A 103 -2.42 -18.79 10.83
N GLU A 104 -2.94 -19.78 11.56
CA GLU A 104 -2.25 -21.05 11.79
C GLU A 104 -1.92 -21.76 10.47
N ILE A 105 -2.91 -21.91 9.57
CA ILE A 105 -2.70 -22.54 8.26
C ILE A 105 -1.65 -21.77 7.45
N ILE A 106 -1.75 -20.43 7.43
CA ILE A 106 -0.80 -19.59 6.69
C ILE A 106 0.61 -19.74 7.26
N TYR A 107 0.76 -19.76 8.59
CA TYR A 107 2.04 -19.95 9.26
C TYR A 107 2.64 -21.32 8.91
N GLU A 108 1.88 -22.39 9.08
CA GLU A 108 2.34 -23.76 8.83
C GLU A 108 2.78 -23.99 7.39
N VAL A 109 2.11 -23.35 6.44
CA VAL A 109 2.45 -23.43 5.01
C VAL A 109 3.65 -22.54 4.66
N SER A 110 3.88 -21.46 5.39
CA SER A 110 4.92 -20.46 5.08
C SER A 110 6.24 -20.69 5.82
N LYS A 111 6.22 -21.32 7.00
CA LYS A 111 7.39 -21.47 7.88
C LYS A 111 8.54 -22.18 7.15
N GLY A 112 9.75 -21.67 7.36
CA GLY A 112 10.97 -22.19 6.71
C GLY A 112 11.17 -21.79 5.25
N SER A 113 10.22 -21.09 4.61
CA SER A 113 10.42 -20.53 3.27
C SER A 113 11.32 -19.30 3.29
N SER A 114 12.03 -19.03 2.19
CA SER A 114 12.84 -17.79 2.07
C SER A 114 11.98 -16.52 2.16
N PHE A 115 10.69 -16.60 1.81
CA PHE A 115 9.75 -15.49 1.98
C PHE A 115 9.55 -15.20 3.46
N PHE A 116 9.18 -16.23 4.22
CA PHE A 116 8.94 -16.13 5.64
C PHE A 116 10.15 -15.58 6.40
N GLU A 117 11.34 -16.06 6.06
CA GLU A 117 12.58 -15.57 6.67
C GLU A 117 12.86 -14.09 6.36
N ASN A 118 12.58 -13.63 5.15
CA ASN A 118 12.69 -12.23 4.79
C ASN A 118 11.68 -11.35 5.52
N GLU A 119 10.43 -11.81 5.63
CA GLU A 119 9.39 -11.09 6.37
C GLU A 119 9.72 -11.02 7.87
N ARG A 120 10.28 -12.09 8.45
CA ARG A 120 10.81 -12.07 9.83
C ARG A 120 11.93 -11.04 10.00
N LYS A 121 12.84 -10.91 9.02
CA LYS A 121 13.89 -9.88 9.05
C LYS A 121 13.31 -8.46 9.02
N LYS A 122 12.34 -8.20 8.14
CA LYS A 122 11.65 -6.90 8.10
C LYS A 122 10.93 -6.60 9.41
N ASP A 123 10.23 -7.58 9.97
CA ASP A 123 9.54 -7.43 11.24
C ASP A 123 10.49 -7.08 12.39
N ASN A 124 11.64 -7.75 12.45
CA ASN A 124 12.67 -7.43 13.43
C ASN A 124 13.21 -6.01 13.24
N ALA A 125 13.39 -5.55 12.00
CA ALA A 125 13.82 -4.18 11.70
C ALA A 125 12.78 -3.14 12.16
N VAL A 126 11.49 -3.37 11.88
CA VAL A 126 10.39 -2.52 12.37
C VAL A 126 10.34 -2.52 13.89
N THR A 127 10.49 -3.68 14.54
CA THR A 127 10.56 -3.80 16.00
C THR A 127 11.74 -3.00 16.58
N GLY A 128 12.90 -3.04 15.91
CA GLY A 128 14.05 -2.21 16.27
C GLY A 128 13.74 -0.72 16.25
N ARG A 129 13.07 -0.24 15.19
CA ARG A 129 12.63 1.17 15.07
C ARG A 129 11.62 1.55 16.14
N ILE A 130 10.64 0.69 16.42
CA ILE A 130 9.66 0.90 17.49
C ILE A 130 10.38 1.01 18.84
N ASN A 131 11.33 0.12 19.14
CA ASN A 131 12.08 0.18 20.40
C ASN A 131 12.92 1.47 20.53
N ALA A 132 13.51 1.95 19.42
CA ALA A 132 14.22 3.23 19.40
C ALA A 132 13.27 4.40 19.66
N LEU A 133 12.08 4.38 19.04
CA LEU A 133 11.04 5.38 19.26
C LEU A 133 10.53 5.38 20.71
N LEU A 134 10.26 4.21 21.27
CA LEU A 134 9.86 4.05 22.68
C LEU A 134 10.96 4.52 23.63
N SER A 135 12.24 4.29 23.29
CA SER A 135 13.35 4.82 24.07
C SER A 135 13.40 6.35 24.04
N LYS A 136 13.03 6.98 22.91
CA LYS A 136 12.87 8.44 22.82
C LYS A 136 11.68 8.91 23.64
N TYR A 137 10.53 8.23 23.53
CA TYR A 137 9.33 8.50 24.33
C TYR A 137 9.63 8.45 25.83
N GLU A 138 10.30 7.40 26.31
CA GLU A 138 10.63 7.22 27.73
C GLU A 138 11.52 8.33 28.31
N ARG A 139 12.35 8.97 27.47
CA ARG A 139 13.18 10.11 27.89
C ARG A 139 12.37 11.38 28.09
N ILE A 140 11.31 11.58 27.31
CA ILE A 140 10.55 12.84 27.26
C ILE A 140 9.14 12.73 27.86
N LYS A 141 8.69 11.54 28.28
CA LYS A 141 7.32 11.30 28.76
C LYS A 141 6.92 12.09 30.00
N ASN A 142 7.90 12.51 30.79
CA ASN A 142 7.71 13.31 32.00
C ASN A 142 8.07 14.78 31.78
N ASP A 143 8.45 15.16 30.56
CA ASP A 143 8.76 16.55 30.23
C ASP A 143 7.47 17.39 30.22
N VAL A 144 7.62 18.67 30.56
CA VAL A 144 6.52 19.63 30.46
C VAL A 144 6.44 20.11 29.01
N LEU A 145 5.46 19.62 28.26
CA LEU A 145 5.31 19.88 26.83
C LEU A 145 4.43 21.10 26.50
N SER A 146 4.48 22.15 27.34
CA SER A 146 3.59 23.31 27.21
C SER A 146 3.78 24.07 25.90
N GLU A 147 5.02 24.20 25.43
CA GLU A 147 5.33 24.88 24.17
C GLU A 147 4.80 24.10 22.97
N GLU A 148 4.93 22.78 22.99
CA GLU A 148 4.45 21.90 21.94
C GLU A 148 2.93 21.87 21.88
N PHE A 149 2.24 21.92 23.02
CA PHE A 149 0.80 22.10 23.03
C PHE A 149 0.38 23.40 22.34
N ILE A 150 1.04 24.52 22.63
CA ILE A 150 0.73 25.81 21.99
C ILE A 150 0.97 25.74 20.49
N ILE A 151 2.10 25.18 20.05
CA ILE A 151 2.42 25.03 18.62
C ILE A 151 1.33 24.19 17.93
N VAL A 152 1.00 23.04 18.49
CA VAL A 152 0.01 22.14 17.88
C VAL A 152 -1.38 22.74 17.91
N ASP A 153 -1.78 23.42 18.98
CA ASP A 153 -3.10 24.05 19.07
C ASP A 153 -3.22 25.18 18.03
N ASN A 154 -2.17 25.97 17.79
CA ASN A 154 -2.14 26.93 16.67
C ASN A 154 -2.25 26.23 15.31
N MET A 155 -1.55 25.10 15.12
CA MET A 155 -1.68 24.31 13.88
C MET A 155 -3.11 23.78 13.70
N ILE A 156 -3.80 23.42 14.79
CA ILE A 156 -5.21 22.99 14.72
C ILE A 156 -6.08 24.17 14.27
N GLU A 157 -5.88 25.36 14.83
CA GLU A 157 -6.61 26.57 14.42
C GLU A 157 -6.40 26.86 12.92
N GLU A 158 -5.15 26.85 12.44
CA GLU A 158 -4.83 27.02 11.01
C GLU A 158 -5.52 25.97 10.12
N LEU A 159 -5.52 24.70 10.55
CA LEU A 159 -6.18 23.63 9.81
C LEU A 159 -7.71 23.77 9.82
N GLU A 160 -8.30 24.18 10.94
CA GLU A 160 -9.74 24.44 11.04
C GLU A 160 -10.17 25.62 10.15
N ASP A 161 -9.33 26.64 9.99
CA ASP A 161 -9.56 27.75 9.06
C ASP A 161 -9.58 27.31 7.59
N GLU A 162 -8.83 26.26 7.23
CA GLU A 162 -8.85 25.63 5.89
C GLU A 162 -10.07 24.73 5.65
N ARG A 163 -10.90 24.44 6.66
CA ARG A 163 -11.97 23.46 6.54
C ARG A 163 -13.06 23.92 5.57
N ASP A 164 -13.23 23.18 4.49
CA ASP A 164 -14.37 23.31 3.58
C ASP A 164 -15.37 22.16 3.75
N LEU A 165 -16.60 22.50 4.16
CA LEU A 165 -17.73 21.58 4.30
C LEU A 165 -18.79 21.76 3.20
N ASN A 166 -18.55 22.65 2.23
CA ASN A 166 -19.51 22.96 1.17
C ASN A 166 -19.45 21.97 0.00
N GLN A 167 -18.42 21.15 -0.09
CA GLN A 167 -18.32 20.13 -1.13
C GLN A 167 -19.09 18.86 -0.75
N CYS A 168 -19.57 18.16 -1.77
CA CYS A 168 -20.12 16.81 -1.69
C CYS A 168 -19.29 15.87 -2.55
N ILE A 169 -18.36 15.16 -1.90
CA ILE A 169 -17.44 14.23 -2.52
C ILE A 169 -17.99 12.81 -2.38
N VAL A 170 -17.98 12.09 -3.50
CA VAL A 170 -18.39 10.69 -3.57
C VAL A 170 -17.18 9.85 -3.95
N HIS A 171 -16.86 8.84 -3.14
CA HIS A 171 -15.94 7.79 -3.52
C HIS A 171 -16.76 6.54 -3.90
N ILE A 172 -16.53 6.03 -5.11
CA ILE A 172 -17.21 4.84 -5.64
C ILE A 172 -16.18 3.74 -5.84
N ASP A 173 -16.54 2.51 -5.45
CA ASP A 173 -15.68 1.33 -5.52
C ASP A 173 -16.51 0.11 -5.93
N MET A 174 -16.14 -0.53 -7.04
CA MET A 174 -16.85 -1.68 -7.59
C MET A 174 -16.66 -2.92 -6.71
N ASP A 175 -17.75 -3.62 -6.39
CA ASP A 175 -17.70 -4.74 -5.47
C ASP A 175 -17.01 -5.96 -6.09
N ALA A 176 -15.88 -6.38 -5.52
CA ALA A 176 -15.09 -7.54 -5.96
C ALA A 176 -14.80 -7.54 -7.48
N PHE A 177 -14.50 -6.37 -8.04
CA PHE A 177 -14.58 -6.05 -9.47
C PHE A 177 -14.19 -7.18 -10.44
N TYR A 178 -12.93 -7.65 -10.44
CA TYR A 178 -12.50 -8.67 -11.41
C TYR A 178 -13.25 -10.00 -11.25
N ALA A 179 -13.57 -10.42 -10.02
CA ALA A 179 -14.34 -11.64 -9.80
C ALA A 179 -15.78 -11.46 -10.30
N SER A 180 -16.41 -10.34 -9.98
CA SER A 180 -17.77 -10.01 -10.43
C SER A 180 -17.86 -9.92 -11.97
N VAL A 181 -16.82 -9.43 -12.66
CA VAL A 181 -16.76 -9.45 -14.13
C VAL A 181 -16.71 -10.88 -14.69
N GLU A 182 -15.89 -11.76 -14.11
CA GLU A 182 -15.84 -13.17 -14.57
C GLU A 182 -17.14 -13.93 -14.26
N GLU A 183 -17.85 -13.56 -13.20
CA GLU A 183 -19.17 -14.12 -12.84
C GLU A 183 -20.28 -13.76 -13.84
N LEU A 184 -20.10 -12.71 -14.65
CA LEU A 184 -21.06 -12.37 -15.72
C LEU A 184 -21.09 -13.42 -16.82
N ASP A 185 -19.91 -13.85 -17.28
CA ASP A 185 -19.78 -14.84 -18.35
C ASP A 185 -20.02 -16.27 -17.83
N GLN A 186 -19.84 -16.49 -16.53
CA GLN A 186 -19.94 -17.79 -15.89
C GLN A 186 -20.81 -17.71 -14.63
N PRO A 187 -22.16 -17.65 -14.78
CA PRO A 187 -23.07 -17.42 -13.64
C PRO A 187 -22.97 -18.46 -12.52
N HIS A 188 -22.54 -19.68 -12.84
CA HIS A 188 -22.31 -20.75 -11.85
C HIS A 188 -21.18 -20.42 -10.85
N LEU A 189 -20.33 -19.42 -11.15
CA LEU A 189 -19.24 -18.98 -10.27
C LEU A 189 -19.73 -18.14 -9.07
N LYS A 190 -20.91 -17.52 -9.16
CA LYS A 190 -21.48 -16.67 -8.09
C LYS A 190 -21.71 -17.41 -6.77
N THR A 191 -22.00 -18.71 -6.86
CA THR A 191 -22.34 -19.56 -5.70
C THR A 191 -21.18 -20.45 -5.25
N VAL A 192 -19.99 -20.29 -5.83
CA VAL A 192 -18.80 -21.05 -5.44
C VAL A 192 -17.66 -20.11 -5.05
N PRO A 193 -16.80 -20.50 -4.10
CA PRO A 193 -15.60 -19.73 -3.80
C PRO A 193 -14.73 -19.59 -5.06
N MET A 194 -14.47 -18.35 -5.47
CA MET A 194 -13.71 -18.05 -6.68
C MET A 194 -12.73 -16.89 -6.49
N VAL A 195 -11.59 -16.96 -7.17
CA VAL A 195 -10.55 -15.93 -7.20
C VAL A 195 -10.10 -15.63 -8.62
N SER A 196 -9.84 -14.36 -8.89
CA SER A 196 -9.16 -13.93 -10.11
C SER A 196 -7.65 -13.82 -9.86
N PHE A 197 -6.86 -14.30 -10.81
CA PHE A 197 -5.45 -14.59 -10.57
C PHE A 197 -4.49 -13.89 -11.54
N ALA A 198 -3.58 -13.06 -11.01
CA ALA A 198 -2.49 -12.51 -11.81
C ALA A 198 -1.31 -13.48 -11.83
N PHE A 199 -0.70 -13.56 -13.03
CA PHE A 199 0.43 -14.40 -13.43
C PHE A 199 0.08 -15.85 -13.74
N GLN A 200 0.59 -16.39 -14.86
CA GLN A 200 0.94 -17.80 -14.94
C GLN A 200 2.47 -17.83 -14.94
N ALA A 201 3.09 -17.75 -13.76
CA ALA A 201 4.52 -18.07 -13.68
C ALA A 201 4.65 -19.58 -13.89
N VAL A 202 5.55 -19.98 -14.79
CA VAL A 202 5.80 -21.40 -15.10
C VAL A 202 6.12 -22.14 -13.80
N GLY A 203 5.18 -22.95 -13.30
CA GLY A 203 5.29 -23.69 -12.04
C GLY A 203 4.19 -23.48 -10.97
N GLY A 204 3.21 -22.56 -11.11
CA GLY A 204 1.99 -22.62 -10.27
C GLY A 204 1.28 -21.32 -9.88
N ILE A 205 0.48 -21.43 -8.82
CA ILE A 205 -0.51 -20.49 -8.23
C ILE A 205 0.17 -19.33 -7.43
N GLY A 206 1.01 -18.56 -8.12
CA GLY A 206 1.66 -17.30 -7.69
C GLY A 206 0.89 -16.33 -6.77
N MET A 207 0.09 -15.37 -7.28
CA MET A 207 -0.59 -14.34 -6.46
C MET A 207 -2.05 -14.05 -6.85
N LEU A 208 -2.97 -14.06 -5.89
CA LEU A 208 -4.37 -13.68 -6.09
C LEU A 208 -4.52 -12.16 -6.23
N CYS A 209 -5.31 -11.70 -7.22
CA CYS A 209 -5.64 -10.28 -7.38
C CYS A 209 -6.88 -9.89 -6.60
N THR A 210 -7.94 -10.69 -6.71
CA THR A 210 -9.18 -10.50 -5.95
C THR A 210 -9.87 -11.83 -5.73
N SER A 211 -10.85 -11.81 -4.84
CA SER A 211 -11.69 -12.95 -4.47
C SER A 211 -13.13 -12.48 -4.40
N ASN A 212 -14.06 -13.34 -4.82
CA ASN A 212 -15.48 -13.09 -4.59
C ASN A 212 -15.83 -13.21 -3.10
N TYR A 213 -16.99 -12.69 -2.71
CA TYR A 213 -17.40 -12.70 -1.31
C TYR A 213 -17.57 -14.11 -0.73
N GLU A 214 -17.90 -15.11 -1.54
CA GLU A 214 -17.95 -16.52 -1.11
C GLU A 214 -16.58 -17.06 -0.71
N ALA A 215 -15.51 -16.71 -1.43
CA ALA A 215 -14.14 -17.09 -1.05
C ALA A 215 -13.64 -16.34 0.20
N ARG A 216 -14.06 -15.09 0.40
CA ARG A 216 -13.69 -14.28 1.57
C ARG A 216 -14.13 -14.88 2.90
N LYS A 217 -15.25 -15.62 2.92
CA LYS A 217 -15.73 -16.38 4.09
C LYS A 217 -14.74 -17.46 4.58
N PHE A 218 -13.82 -17.89 3.73
CA PHE A 218 -12.77 -18.86 4.07
C PHE A 218 -11.43 -18.18 4.46
N GLY A 219 -11.38 -16.86 4.51
CA GLY A 219 -10.14 -16.11 4.74
C GLY A 219 -9.32 -15.84 3.47
N VAL A 220 -9.80 -16.27 2.29
CA VAL A 220 -9.15 -16.01 1.00
C VAL A 220 -9.35 -14.54 0.61
N ARG A 221 -8.28 -13.88 0.14
CA ARG A 221 -8.28 -12.44 -0.12
C ARG A 221 -7.23 -12.03 -1.15
N SER A 222 -7.28 -10.77 -1.58
CA SER A 222 -6.26 -10.16 -2.46
C SER A 222 -4.86 -10.23 -1.83
N ALA A 223 -3.84 -10.29 -2.69
CA ALA A 223 -2.42 -10.38 -2.30
C ALA A 223 -2.05 -11.63 -1.47
N MET A 224 -2.91 -12.64 -1.44
CA MET A 224 -2.59 -13.96 -0.92
C MET A 224 -2.02 -14.86 -2.03
N PRO A 225 -0.98 -15.68 -1.78
CA PRO A 225 -0.57 -16.71 -2.72
C PRO A 225 -1.65 -17.77 -2.89
N GLY A 226 -1.98 -18.18 -4.12
CA GLY A 226 -3.15 -19.05 -4.28
C GLY A 226 -2.93 -20.51 -3.86
N TYR A 227 -1.68 -20.97 -3.69
CA TYR A 227 -1.43 -22.26 -3.05
C TYR A 227 -1.82 -22.25 -1.56
N ILE A 228 -1.70 -21.11 -0.88
CA ILE A 228 -2.20 -20.89 0.48
C ILE A 228 -3.73 -20.84 0.44
N ALA A 229 -4.31 -20.12 -0.53
CA ALA A 229 -5.75 -20.03 -0.68
C ALA A 229 -6.43 -21.40 -0.90
N LEU A 230 -5.81 -22.31 -1.65
CA LEU A 230 -6.30 -23.69 -1.80
C LEU A 230 -6.21 -24.51 -0.51
N LYS A 231 -5.28 -24.19 0.39
CA LYS A 231 -5.23 -24.83 1.72
C LYS A 231 -6.35 -24.33 2.62
N LEU A 232 -6.71 -23.06 2.51
CA LEU A 232 -7.85 -22.46 3.23
C LEU A 232 -9.20 -22.94 2.65
N CYS A 233 -9.28 -23.07 1.32
CA CYS A 233 -10.49 -23.43 0.60
C CYS A 233 -10.14 -24.43 -0.53
N PRO A 234 -10.17 -25.74 -0.26
CA PRO A 234 -9.83 -26.77 -1.27
C PRO A 234 -10.74 -26.77 -2.50
N GLN A 235 -11.98 -26.31 -2.36
CA GLN A 235 -12.96 -26.20 -3.44
C GLN A 235 -12.84 -24.91 -4.28
N LEU A 236 -11.85 -24.06 -3.99
CA LEU A 236 -11.67 -22.76 -4.64
C LEU A 236 -11.44 -22.89 -6.14
N LYS A 237 -12.20 -22.11 -6.92
CA LYS A 237 -12.00 -21.97 -8.37
C LYS A 237 -11.06 -20.80 -8.66
N ILE A 238 -10.03 -21.06 -9.47
CA ILE A 238 -9.03 -20.07 -9.84
C ILE A 238 -9.24 -19.70 -11.30
N VAL A 239 -9.56 -18.44 -11.56
CA VAL A 239 -9.85 -17.92 -12.90
C VAL A 239 -8.70 -17.01 -13.37
N PRO A 240 -8.13 -17.23 -14.58
CA PRO A 240 -7.11 -16.35 -15.13
C PRO A 240 -7.64 -14.93 -15.37
N LEU A 241 -6.81 -13.91 -15.15
CA LEU A 241 -7.21 -12.52 -15.43
C LEU A 241 -7.42 -12.25 -16.92
N ASN A 242 -8.45 -11.46 -17.21
CA ASN A 242 -8.69 -10.86 -18.52
C ASN A 242 -8.78 -9.33 -18.43
N PHE A 243 -7.62 -8.66 -18.51
CA PHE A 243 -7.54 -7.19 -18.46
C PHE A 243 -8.30 -6.47 -19.58
N SER A 244 -8.58 -7.12 -20.71
CA SER A 244 -9.40 -6.52 -21.77
C SER A 244 -10.83 -6.32 -21.29
N LYS A 245 -11.43 -7.37 -20.70
CA LYS A 245 -12.78 -7.30 -20.12
C LYS A 245 -12.87 -6.28 -19.00
N TYR A 246 -11.87 -6.24 -18.11
CA TYR A 246 -11.88 -5.31 -16.97
C TYR A 246 -11.79 -3.85 -17.42
N ARG A 247 -11.00 -3.56 -18.47
CA ARG A 247 -10.93 -2.22 -19.05
C ARG A 247 -12.23 -1.84 -19.75
N GLU A 248 -12.87 -2.77 -20.45
CA GLU A 248 -14.17 -2.52 -21.09
C GLU A 248 -15.26 -2.23 -20.05
N ALA A 249 -15.36 -3.05 -19.00
CA ALA A 249 -16.30 -2.82 -17.91
C ALA A 249 -16.02 -1.48 -17.21
N SER A 250 -14.75 -1.18 -16.92
CA SER A 250 -14.33 0.10 -16.33
C SER A 250 -14.72 1.30 -17.23
N ALA A 251 -14.57 1.18 -18.55
CA ALA A 251 -14.96 2.24 -19.48
C ALA A 251 -16.48 2.52 -19.43
N LYS A 252 -17.32 1.47 -19.32
CA LYS A 252 -18.78 1.62 -19.13
C LYS A 252 -19.10 2.33 -17.83
N VAL A 253 -18.48 1.92 -16.72
CA VAL A 253 -18.64 2.58 -15.41
C VAL A 253 -18.23 4.05 -15.47
N ARG A 254 -17.08 4.37 -16.08
CA ARG A 254 -16.58 5.73 -16.24
C ARG A 254 -17.50 6.63 -17.07
N SER A 255 -18.15 6.08 -18.09
CA SER A 255 -19.16 6.82 -18.87
C SER A 255 -20.40 7.20 -18.04
N VAL A 256 -20.67 6.47 -16.94
CA VAL A 256 -21.69 6.87 -15.96
C VAL A 256 -21.15 8.01 -15.10
N PHE A 257 -19.91 7.92 -14.60
CA PHE A 257 -19.31 8.95 -13.75
C PHE A 257 -19.28 10.34 -14.43
N GLU A 258 -18.90 10.38 -15.70
CA GLU A 258 -18.80 11.62 -16.49
C GLU A 258 -20.13 12.40 -16.60
N GLN A 259 -21.28 11.72 -16.41
CA GLN A 259 -22.60 12.37 -16.41
C GLN A 259 -22.88 13.19 -15.12
N TYR A 260 -22.17 12.89 -14.04
CA TYR A 260 -22.36 13.53 -12.73
C TYR A 260 -21.20 14.43 -12.36
N ASP A 261 -19.99 14.10 -12.81
CA ASP A 261 -18.80 14.92 -12.65
C ASP A 261 -17.89 14.72 -13.88
N PRO A 262 -17.78 15.69 -14.80
CA PRO A 262 -16.90 15.60 -15.96
C PRO A 262 -15.41 15.64 -15.58
N HIS A 263 -15.07 16.09 -14.37
CA HIS A 263 -13.70 16.21 -13.87
C HIS A 263 -13.33 15.09 -12.87
N TYR A 264 -14.14 14.03 -12.79
CA TYR A 264 -13.94 12.92 -11.86
C TYR A 264 -12.49 12.40 -11.88
N CYS A 265 -12.00 11.96 -10.72
CA CYS A 265 -10.63 11.50 -10.54
C CYS A 265 -10.60 9.96 -10.48
N PRO A 266 -10.24 9.25 -11.57
CA PRO A 266 -10.07 7.80 -11.55
C PRO A 266 -8.79 7.43 -10.79
N MET A 267 -8.93 6.52 -9.84
CA MET A 267 -7.83 6.02 -9.01
C MET A 267 -7.31 4.67 -9.52
N SER A 268 -8.25 3.79 -9.91
CA SER A 268 -7.98 2.45 -10.46
C SER A 268 -8.95 2.12 -11.60
N LEU A 269 -9.08 0.83 -11.96
CA LEU A 269 -10.13 0.39 -12.88
C LEU A 269 -11.51 0.36 -12.21
N ASP A 270 -11.55 0.17 -10.90
CA ASP A 270 -12.75 -0.06 -10.10
C ASP A 270 -13.09 1.04 -9.11
N GLU A 271 -12.23 2.05 -8.94
CA GLU A 271 -12.46 3.10 -7.94
C GLU A 271 -12.22 4.51 -8.52
N ALA A 272 -13.03 5.47 -8.09
CA ALA A 272 -12.95 6.87 -8.49
C ALA A 272 -13.54 7.81 -7.43
N TYR A 273 -13.08 9.06 -7.43
CA TYR A 273 -13.72 10.16 -6.73
C TYR A 273 -14.51 11.03 -7.71
N LEU A 274 -15.67 11.49 -7.28
CA LEU A 274 -16.51 12.46 -7.97
C LEU A 274 -16.80 13.62 -7.01
N ASN A 275 -16.83 14.85 -7.52
CA ASN A 275 -17.42 16.00 -6.84
C ASN A 275 -18.80 16.30 -7.44
N ILE A 276 -19.86 15.89 -6.75
CA ILE A 276 -21.24 16.07 -7.24
C ILE A 276 -21.87 17.39 -6.79
N THR A 277 -21.10 18.32 -6.20
CA THR A 277 -21.60 19.60 -5.67
C THR A 277 -22.32 20.41 -6.74
N GLU A 278 -21.72 20.58 -7.92
CA GLU A 278 -22.36 21.31 -9.02
C GLU A 278 -23.57 20.55 -9.58
N HIS A 279 -23.48 19.23 -9.69
CA HIS A 279 -24.60 18.41 -10.15
C HIS A 279 -25.82 18.56 -9.23
N LEU A 280 -25.60 18.55 -7.91
CA LEU A 280 -26.67 18.71 -6.92
C LEU A 280 -27.42 20.04 -7.09
N LYS A 281 -26.74 21.14 -7.44
CA LYS A 281 -27.39 22.44 -7.70
C LYS A 281 -28.38 22.40 -8.88
N THR A 282 -28.23 21.47 -9.80
CA THR A 282 -29.11 21.31 -10.97
C THR A 282 -30.32 20.41 -10.70
N THR A 283 -30.43 19.81 -9.51
CA THR A 283 -31.48 18.85 -9.16
C THR A 283 -32.10 19.18 -7.80
N ASN A 284 -33.30 18.65 -7.53
CA ASN A 284 -33.91 18.71 -6.20
C ASN A 284 -33.63 17.46 -5.35
N LYS A 285 -32.61 16.67 -5.72
CA LYS A 285 -32.27 15.40 -5.05
C LYS A 285 -31.26 15.65 -3.95
N SER A 286 -31.37 14.88 -2.88
CA SER A 286 -30.35 14.78 -1.84
C SER A 286 -29.12 14.02 -2.36
N PRO A 287 -27.92 14.22 -1.75
CA PRO A 287 -26.72 13.46 -2.12
C PRO A 287 -26.92 11.93 -2.12
N PRO A 288 -27.57 11.32 -1.11
CA PRO A 288 -27.84 9.88 -1.14
C PRO A 288 -28.69 9.43 -2.33
N GLU A 289 -29.68 10.21 -2.75
CA GLU A 289 -30.55 9.87 -3.90
C GLU A 289 -29.77 9.91 -5.22
N VAL A 290 -28.89 10.90 -5.42
CA VAL A 290 -28.02 10.96 -6.61
C VAL A 290 -27.09 9.74 -6.64
N VAL A 291 -26.52 9.34 -5.50
CA VAL A 291 -25.61 8.19 -5.45
C VAL A 291 -26.32 6.86 -5.65
N VAL A 292 -27.58 6.72 -5.20
CA VAL A 292 -28.43 5.58 -5.60
C VAL A 292 -28.59 5.54 -7.11
N GLU A 293 -28.89 6.68 -7.75
CA GLU A 293 -29.02 6.75 -9.21
C GLU A 293 -27.73 6.37 -9.94
N ILE A 294 -26.57 6.84 -9.45
CA ILE A 294 -25.27 6.44 -10.00
C ILE A 294 -25.09 4.92 -9.95
N ARG A 295 -25.33 4.32 -8.78
CA ARG A 295 -25.19 2.87 -8.57
C ARG A 295 -26.17 2.06 -9.42
N ASP A 296 -27.42 2.52 -9.54
CA ASP A 296 -28.44 1.88 -10.38
C ASP A 296 -28.08 1.95 -11.87
N LYS A 297 -27.56 3.09 -12.35
CA LYS A 297 -27.06 3.23 -13.73
C LYS A 297 -25.87 2.31 -13.98
N ILE A 298 -24.90 2.26 -13.06
CA ILE A 298 -23.77 1.32 -13.15
C ILE A 298 -24.28 -0.11 -13.28
N PHE A 299 -25.22 -0.52 -12.41
CA PHE A 299 -25.79 -1.86 -12.45
C PHE A 299 -26.54 -2.13 -13.76
N LYS A 300 -27.32 -1.17 -14.25
CA LYS A 300 -28.05 -1.32 -15.53
C LYS A 300 -27.12 -1.49 -16.73
N GLU A 301 -26.02 -0.74 -16.78
CA GLU A 301 -25.08 -0.76 -17.92
C GLU A 301 -24.09 -1.93 -17.87
N THR A 302 -23.80 -2.46 -16.67
CA THR A 302 -22.71 -3.43 -16.48
C THR A 302 -23.12 -4.75 -15.84
N LEU A 303 -24.29 -4.80 -15.19
CA LEU A 303 -24.73 -5.88 -14.29
C LEU A 303 -23.80 -6.11 -13.08
N LEU A 304 -22.94 -5.14 -12.77
CA LEU A 304 -22.02 -5.14 -11.64
C LEU A 304 -22.52 -4.18 -10.56
N THR A 305 -22.30 -4.53 -9.30
CA THR A 305 -22.63 -3.66 -8.17
C THR A 305 -21.44 -2.80 -7.75
N ALA A 306 -21.74 -1.65 -7.17
CA ALA A 306 -20.76 -0.74 -6.60
C ALA A 306 -21.22 -0.30 -5.22
N SER A 307 -20.24 -0.04 -4.36
CA SER A 307 -20.45 0.61 -3.07
C SER A 307 -19.95 2.05 -3.12
N ALA A 308 -20.55 2.93 -2.32
CA ALA A 308 -20.23 4.35 -2.36
C ALA A 308 -20.17 5.00 -0.97
N GLY A 309 -19.27 5.97 -0.81
CA GLY A 309 -19.16 6.79 0.39
C GLY A 309 -19.35 8.25 0.02
N ILE A 310 -20.14 8.97 0.80
CA ILE A 310 -20.53 10.36 0.54
C ILE A 310 -20.10 11.20 1.74
N ALA A 311 -19.26 12.21 1.53
CA ALA A 311 -18.77 13.08 2.59
C ALA A 311 -18.28 14.44 2.07
N ALA A 312 -17.83 15.31 2.96
CA ALA A 312 -17.31 16.64 2.61
C ALA A 312 -15.95 16.62 1.88
N ASN A 313 -15.15 15.56 2.03
CA ASN A 313 -13.81 15.47 1.43
C ASN A 313 -13.46 14.02 1.02
N LYS A 314 -12.38 13.87 0.24
CA LYS A 314 -11.91 12.59 -0.30
C LYS A 314 -11.61 11.55 0.79
N MET A 315 -10.91 11.94 1.86
CA MET A 315 -10.52 11.00 2.93
C MET A 315 -11.77 10.40 3.60
N LEU A 316 -12.70 11.26 4.02
CA LEU A 316 -13.95 10.83 4.63
C LEU A 316 -14.79 9.98 3.66
N ALA A 317 -14.90 10.40 2.40
CA ALA A 317 -15.68 9.68 1.40
C ALA A 317 -15.13 8.25 1.21
N LYS A 318 -13.80 8.09 1.12
CA LYS A 318 -13.12 6.80 1.03
C LYS A 318 -13.43 5.90 2.23
N MET A 319 -13.37 6.47 3.45
CA MET A 319 -13.66 5.76 4.69
C MET A 319 -15.14 5.32 4.76
N CYS A 320 -16.06 6.16 4.29
CA CYS A 320 -17.49 5.87 4.23
C CYS A 320 -17.82 4.72 3.27
N THR A 321 -17.11 4.61 2.14
CA THR A 321 -17.37 3.57 1.13
C THR A 321 -17.27 2.16 1.69
N ASP A 322 -16.36 1.93 2.64
CA ASP A 322 -16.12 0.60 3.22
C ASP A 322 -17.16 0.19 4.27
N VAL A 323 -17.97 1.12 4.78
CA VAL A 323 -18.90 0.86 5.90
C VAL A 323 -20.00 -0.13 5.53
N ASN A 324 -20.63 0.06 4.36
CA ASN A 324 -21.79 -0.71 3.92
C ASN A 324 -21.47 -1.61 2.71
N LYS A 325 -20.22 -2.05 2.53
CA LYS A 325 -19.89 -3.03 1.49
C LYS A 325 -20.45 -4.42 1.83
N PRO A 326 -20.89 -5.22 0.83
CA PRO A 326 -21.05 -4.89 -0.59
C PRO A 326 -22.38 -4.23 -0.95
N ASN A 327 -22.43 -3.62 -2.14
CA ASN A 327 -23.62 -3.03 -2.76
C ASN A 327 -24.42 -2.11 -1.82
N GLY A 328 -23.71 -1.28 -1.07
CA GLY A 328 -24.31 -0.32 -0.15
C GLY A 328 -23.68 1.05 -0.27
N GLN A 329 -24.25 2.02 0.44
CA GLN A 329 -23.68 3.35 0.54
C GLN A 329 -23.76 3.89 1.96
N PHE A 330 -22.87 4.81 2.30
CA PHE A 330 -22.90 5.52 3.58
C PHE A 330 -22.76 7.02 3.33
N TYR A 331 -23.62 7.80 3.97
CA TYR A 331 -23.60 9.26 3.90
C TYR A 331 -23.19 9.83 5.26
N LEU A 332 -22.03 10.49 5.27
CA LEU A 332 -21.59 11.31 6.37
C LEU A 332 -22.00 12.76 6.08
N LYS A 333 -22.86 13.32 6.95
CA LYS A 333 -23.30 14.71 6.82
C LYS A 333 -22.12 15.66 6.97
N SER A 334 -22.17 16.77 6.26
CA SER A 334 -21.15 17.82 6.28
C SER A 334 -21.28 18.73 7.52
N GLU A 335 -21.45 18.13 8.69
CA GLU A 335 -21.56 18.82 9.98
C GLU A 335 -20.43 18.36 10.89
N LEU A 336 -19.82 19.28 11.63
CA LEU A 336 -18.64 18.96 12.45
C LEU A 336 -18.95 17.89 13.50
N ALA A 337 -20.14 17.93 14.10
CA ALA A 337 -20.56 16.94 15.09
C ALA A 337 -20.65 15.53 14.49
N ASP A 338 -21.29 15.37 13.32
CA ASP A 338 -21.39 14.09 12.62
C ASP A 338 -20.00 13.56 12.20
N ILE A 339 -19.12 14.44 11.71
CA ILE A 339 -17.73 14.08 11.32
C ILE A 339 -16.94 13.57 12.53
N GLN A 340 -17.03 14.26 13.66
CA GLN A 340 -16.35 13.88 14.89
C GLN A 340 -16.91 12.59 15.49
N GLU A 341 -18.23 12.41 15.48
CA GLU A 341 -18.88 11.17 15.92
C GLU A 341 -18.45 9.98 15.07
N PHE A 342 -18.32 10.18 13.75
CA PHE A 342 -17.85 9.16 12.83
C PHE A 342 -16.37 8.82 13.01
N ILE A 343 -15.47 9.82 13.11
CA ILE A 343 -14.02 9.60 13.13
C ILE A 343 -13.54 9.02 14.45
N ASN A 344 -13.97 9.60 15.57
CA ASN A 344 -13.38 9.30 16.88
C ASN A 344 -13.28 7.81 17.24
N PRO A 345 -14.32 6.97 17.02
CA PRO A 345 -14.24 5.55 17.37
C PRO A 345 -13.47 4.70 16.34
N LEU A 346 -13.10 5.23 15.17
CA LEU A 346 -12.45 4.44 14.13
C LEU A 346 -11.02 4.10 14.54
N SER A 347 -10.64 2.84 14.29
CA SER A 347 -9.25 2.42 14.35
C SER A 347 -8.42 3.26 13.37
N ILE A 348 -7.22 3.67 13.79
CA ILE A 348 -6.28 4.38 12.92
C ILE A 348 -6.00 3.64 11.60
N ARG A 349 -6.14 2.31 11.58
CA ARG A 349 -5.95 1.47 10.40
C ARG A 349 -6.98 1.74 9.29
N LYS A 350 -8.10 2.38 9.63
CA LYS A 350 -9.13 2.79 8.66
C LYS A 350 -8.80 4.09 7.94
N ILE A 351 -7.81 4.87 8.41
CA ILE A 351 -7.37 6.09 7.74
C ILE A 351 -6.62 5.70 6.45
N PRO A 352 -7.04 6.17 5.25
CA PRO A 352 -6.30 5.98 4.03
C PRO A 352 -4.88 6.53 4.15
N GLY A 353 -3.88 5.68 3.94
CA GLY A 353 -2.45 6.02 4.13
C GLY A 353 -1.82 5.42 5.39
N VAL A 354 -2.61 5.00 6.38
CA VAL A 354 -2.08 4.27 7.55
C VAL A 354 -1.95 2.79 7.22
N GLY A 355 -0.73 2.37 6.89
CA GLY A 355 -0.33 0.98 6.67
C GLY A 355 -0.15 0.18 7.97
N ARG A 356 0.26 -1.08 7.84
CA ARG A 356 0.48 -1.97 9.00
C ARG A 356 1.65 -1.52 9.88
N VAL A 357 2.70 -1.02 9.25
CA VAL A 357 3.88 -0.51 9.96
C VAL A 357 3.49 0.72 10.78
N THR A 358 2.82 1.69 10.15
CA THR A 358 2.31 2.89 10.81
C THR A 358 1.35 2.57 11.95
N GLU A 359 0.39 1.68 11.72
CA GLU A 359 -0.51 1.17 12.76
C GLU A 359 0.27 0.61 13.96
N ARG A 360 1.28 -0.23 13.70
CA ARG A 360 2.06 -0.84 14.78
C ARG A 360 2.91 0.16 15.56
N VAL A 361 3.47 1.16 14.88
CA VAL A 361 4.22 2.25 15.52
C VAL A 361 3.29 3.08 16.42
N LEU A 362 2.11 3.44 15.94
CA LEU A 362 1.14 4.23 16.71
C LEU A 362 0.53 3.43 17.87
N ASN A 363 0.21 2.15 17.67
CA ASN A 363 -0.26 1.26 18.75
C ASN A 363 0.80 1.14 19.86
N ALA A 364 2.09 1.11 19.53
CA ALA A 364 3.15 1.10 20.53
C ALA A 364 3.18 2.38 21.39
N LEU A 365 2.70 3.51 20.85
CA LEU A 365 2.48 4.76 21.58
C LEU A 365 1.08 4.83 22.22
N ASN A 366 0.32 3.73 22.27
CA ASN A 366 -1.06 3.68 22.76
C ASN A 366 -2.06 4.55 21.96
N VAL A 367 -1.77 4.79 20.67
CA VAL A 367 -2.70 5.45 19.73
C VAL A 367 -3.36 4.37 18.88
N ASN A 368 -4.57 3.95 19.24
CA ASN A 368 -5.28 2.86 18.55
C ASN A 368 -6.45 3.36 17.70
N THR A 369 -7.05 4.47 18.10
CA THR A 369 -8.19 5.10 17.44
C THR A 369 -7.87 6.55 17.07
N CYS A 370 -8.64 7.13 16.15
CA CYS A 370 -8.48 8.53 15.78
C CYS A 370 -8.64 9.48 16.99
N LYS A 371 -9.48 9.12 17.98
CA LYS A 371 -9.65 9.90 19.21
C LYS A 371 -8.38 9.98 20.06
N ASP A 372 -7.51 8.97 20.00
CA ASP A 372 -6.30 8.90 20.82
C ASP A 372 -5.22 9.90 20.35
N ILE A 373 -5.35 10.45 19.14
CA ILE A 373 -4.38 11.37 18.54
C ILE A 373 -4.33 12.70 19.32
N TYR A 374 -5.48 13.32 19.60
CA TYR A 374 -5.53 14.65 20.22
C TYR A 374 -4.95 14.71 21.64
N PRO A 375 -5.25 13.76 22.56
CA PRO A 375 -4.61 13.74 23.87
C PRO A 375 -3.09 13.58 23.82
N GLN A 376 -2.57 12.92 22.77
CA GLN A 376 -1.14 12.66 22.60
C GLN A 376 -0.45 13.65 21.65
N ARG A 377 -1.14 14.68 21.18
CA ARG A 377 -0.70 15.53 20.05
C ARG A 377 0.68 16.17 20.25
N ALA A 378 0.98 16.69 21.44
CA ALA A 378 2.28 17.26 21.75
C ALA A 378 3.42 16.21 21.74
N MET A 379 3.12 15.01 22.26
CA MET A 379 4.07 13.89 22.24
C MET A 379 4.32 13.38 20.83
N LEU A 380 3.26 13.20 20.04
CA LEU A 380 3.35 12.78 18.65
C LEU A 380 4.13 13.79 17.80
N TYR A 381 3.90 15.09 18.01
CA TYR A 381 4.66 16.17 17.36
C TYR A 381 6.17 16.06 17.62
N LYS A 382 6.58 15.74 18.86
CA LYS A 382 8.01 15.55 19.19
C LYS A 382 8.61 14.27 18.61
N LEU A 383 7.80 13.22 18.47
CA LEU A 383 8.28 11.89 18.14
C LEU A 383 8.33 11.62 16.65
N LEU A 384 7.36 12.12 15.90
CA LEU A 384 7.17 11.85 14.47
C LEU A 384 7.80 12.95 13.60
N SER A 385 7.95 12.67 12.30
CA SER A 385 8.25 13.70 11.31
C SER A 385 7.07 14.67 11.17
N ASP A 386 7.35 15.93 10.78
CA ASP A 386 6.34 16.97 10.59
C ASP A 386 5.23 16.52 9.60
N ILE A 387 5.63 15.90 8.49
CA ILE A 387 4.72 15.38 7.46
C ILE A 387 3.77 14.34 8.06
N SER A 388 4.30 13.37 8.80
CA SER A 388 3.47 12.32 9.42
C SER A 388 2.56 12.86 10.49
N PHE A 389 3.06 13.76 11.33
CA PHE A 389 2.25 14.36 12.38
C PHE A 389 1.10 15.18 11.80
N LYS A 390 1.37 16.05 10.81
CA LYS A 390 0.34 16.82 10.09
C LYS A 390 -0.70 15.94 9.43
N PHE A 391 -0.27 14.84 8.79
CA PHE A 391 -1.18 13.85 8.22
C PHE A 391 -2.13 13.26 9.27
N LEU A 392 -1.61 12.83 10.43
CA LEU A 392 -2.44 12.29 11.51
C LEU A 392 -3.36 13.33 12.14
N LEU A 393 -2.88 14.57 12.26
CA LEU A 393 -3.66 15.68 12.80
C LEU A 393 -4.86 16.01 11.87
N ARG A 394 -4.62 16.13 10.56
CA ARG A 394 -5.69 16.30 9.55
C ARG A 394 -6.68 15.15 9.61
N ALA A 395 -6.20 13.92 9.73
CA ALA A 395 -7.05 12.73 9.84
C ALA A 395 -7.94 12.77 11.09
N HIS A 396 -7.40 13.13 12.25
CA HIS A 396 -8.15 13.30 13.50
C HIS A 396 -9.24 14.37 13.38
N LEU A 397 -8.91 15.51 12.77
CA LEU A 397 -9.86 16.61 12.56
C LEU A 397 -10.88 16.31 11.45
N GLY A 398 -10.70 15.25 10.67
CA GLY A 398 -11.55 14.94 9.52
C GLY A 398 -11.36 15.87 8.34
N ILE A 399 -10.18 16.48 8.23
CA ILE A 399 -9.81 17.40 7.16
C ILE A 399 -9.09 16.60 6.07
N GLY A 400 -9.44 16.86 4.82
CA GLY A 400 -8.84 16.22 3.66
C GLY A 400 -9.14 17.02 2.40
N SER A 401 -8.55 16.60 1.29
CA SER A 401 -8.74 17.28 0.01
C SER A 401 -10.21 17.30 -0.42
N THR A 402 -10.72 18.51 -0.70
CA THR A 402 -12.06 18.77 -1.23
C THR A 402 -12.06 18.95 -2.74
N SER A 403 -10.89 19.10 -3.37
CA SER A 403 -10.75 19.09 -4.82
C SER A 403 -10.72 17.67 -5.37
N VAL A 404 -11.42 17.44 -6.48
CA VAL A 404 -11.38 16.20 -7.28
C VAL A 404 -10.76 16.52 -8.64
N ASP A 405 -9.45 16.81 -8.66
CA ASP A 405 -8.74 17.04 -9.93
C ASP A 405 -8.15 15.76 -10.51
N SER A 406 -8.31 15.59 -11.82
CA SER A 406 -7.77 14.47 -12.61
C SER A 406 -6.37 14.72 -13.19
N GLU A 407 -5.81 15.93 -13.02
CA GLU A 407 -4.54 16.34 -13.64
C GLU A 407 -3.32 15.67 -12.98
N TYR A 408 -3.17 14.36 -13.22
CA TYR A 408 -2.01 13.60 -12.78
C TYR A 408 -0.95 13.51 -13.88
N VAL A 409 0.15 14.23 -13.69
CA VAL A 409 1.33 14.06 -14.54
C VAL A 409 2.14 12.85 -14.06
N ARG A 410 2.15 11.79 -14.86
CA ARG A 410 2.92 10.56 -14.56
C ARG A 410 4.40 10.85 -14.34
N LYS A 411 4.92 10.51 -13.16
CA LYS A 411 6.33 10.75 -12.78
C LYS A 411 7.29 9.63 -13.17
N SER A 412 6.79 8.40 -13.34
CA SER A 412 7.62 7.27 -13.76
C SER A 412 6.81 6.17 -14.45
N ILE A 413 7.51 5.31 -15.19
CA ILE A 413 6.97 4.12 -15.83
C ILE A 413 7.97 2.97 -15.67
N SER A 414 7.48 1.76 -15.37
CA SER A 414 8.34 0.61 -15.13
C SER A 414 7.73 -0.68 -15.66
N VAL A 415 8.61 -1.63 -15.95
CA VAL A 415 8.25 -3.02 -16.21
C VAL A 415 9.08 -3.89 -15.30
N GLU A 416 8.43 -4.72 -14.48
CA GLU A 416 9.08 -5.75 -13.68
C GLU A 416 8.45 -7.11 -13.91
N ARG A 417 9.26 -8.17 -13.77
CA ARG A 417 8.81 -9.56 -13.93
C ARG A 417 9.45 -10.44 -12.87
N THR A 418 8.62 -11.21 -12.16
CA THR A 418 9.06 -12.36 -11.38
C THR A 418 9.25 -13.57 -12.27
N PHE A 419 10.27 -14.38 -12.00
CA PHE A 419 10.65 -15.57 -12.75
C PHE A 419 11.25 -16.63 -11.80
N ARG A 420 11.42 -17.87 -12.30
CA ARG A 420 12.18 -18.91 -11.58
C ARG A 420 13.62 -18.45 -11.39
N SER A 421 14.26 -18.83 -10.28
CA SER A 421 15.60 -18.35 -9.93
C SER A 421 16.58 -18.41 -11.10
N LEU A 422 17.18 -17.26 -11.44
CA LEU A 422 18.25 -17.13 -12.44
C LEU A 422 19.52 -16.64 -11.74
N SER A 423 20.65 -17.29 -12.01
CA SER A 423 21.98 -16.89 -11.52
C SER A 423 23.02 -16.82 -12.63
N SER A 424 22.78 -17.47 -13.77
CA SER A 424 23.65 -17.39 -14.94
C SER A 424 23.68 -15.97 -15.48
N ARG A 425 24.88 -15.44 -15.67
CA ARG A 425 25.11 -14.12 -16.26
C ARG A 425 24.35 -13.97 -17.58
N THR A 426 24.47 -14.96 -18.48
CA THR A 426 23.78 -14.98 -19.77
C THR A 426 22.27 -14.87 -19.63
N ASP A 427 21.67 -15.63 -18.72
CA ASP A 427 20.22 -15.63 -18.52
C ASP A 427 19.73 -14.31 -17.92
N LEU A 428 20.51 -13.72 -17.01
CA LEU A 428 20.21 -12.42 -16.42
C LEU A 428 20.20 -11.30 -17.47
N TYR A 429 21.21 -11.27 -18.36
CA TYR A 429 21.24 -10.29 -19.46
C TYR A 429 20.13 -10.53 -20.49
N PHE A 430 19.83 -11.78 -20.81
CA PHE A 430 18.69 -12.11 -21.67
C PHE A 430 17.37 -11.61 -21.06
N LYS A 431 17.19 -11.80 -19.75
CA LYS A 431 16.01 -11.32 -19.04
C LYS A 431 15.93 -9.80 -18.98
N LEU A 432 17.05 -9.13 -18.77
CA LEU A 432 17.16 -7.68 -18.78
C LEU A 432 16.73 -7.11 -20.14
N LYS A 433 17.20 -7.72 -21.23
CA LYS A 433 16.82 -7.35 -22.60
C LYS A 433 15.32 -7.50 -22.86
N ASP A 434 14.71 -8.61 -22.44
CA ASP A 434 13.25 -8.83 -22.53
C ASP A 434 12.46 -7.71 -21.81
N ILE A 435 12.92 -7.31 -20.62
CA ILE A 435 12.29 -6.23 -19.83
C ILE A 435 12.49 -4.87 -20.50
N ALA A 436 13.70 -4.57 -20.99
CA ALA A 436 14.01 -3.33 -21.70
C ALA A 436 13.15 -3.17 -22.96
N GLN A 437 12.97 -4.24 -23.73
CA GLN A 437 12.11 -4.24 -24.91
C GLN A 437 10.64 -3.92 -24.56
N LYS A 438 10.11 -4.51 -23.48
CA LYS A 438 8.74 -4.25 -23.02
C LYS A 438 8.57 -2.80 -22.58
N LEU A 439 9.52 -2.27 -21.80
CA LEU A 439 9.48 -0.89 -21.35
C LEU A 439 9.59 0.10 -22.52
N ALA A 440 10.44 -0.19 -23.52
CA ALA A 440 10.57 0.62 -24.72
C ALA A 440 9.25 0.72 -25.50
N LYS A 441 8.53 -0.41 -25.67
CA LYS A 441 7.20 -0.43 -26.30
C LYS A 441 6.19 0.40 -25.52
N ASP A 442 6.19 0.29 -24.19
CA ASP A 442 5.31 1.09 -23.35
C ASP A 442 5.60 2.59 -23.48
N LEU A 443 6.88 2.98 -23.45
CA LEU A 443 7.33 4.37 -23.65
C LEU A 443 6.93 4.91 -25.02
N GLU A 444 7.13 4.12 -26.07
CA GLU A 444 6.74 4.46 -27.43
C GLU A 444 5.23 4.70 -27.55
N SER A 445 4.42 3.76 -27.06
CA SER A 445 2.95 3.85 -27.12
C SER A 445 2.37 5.05 -26.39
N LYS A 446 3.09 5.58 -25.40
CA LYS A 446 2.66 6.71 -24.56
C LYS A 446 3.33 8.02 -24.94
N ASN A 447 4.17 8.03 -25.98
CA ASN A 447 5.00 9.16 -26.38
C ASN A 447 5.90 9.73 -25.26
N LEU A 448 6.46 8.85 -24.42
CA LEU A 448 7.25 9.25 -23.24
C LEU A 448 8.74 8.92 -23.39
N CYS A 449 9.56 9.73 -22.72
CA CYS A 449 10.99 9.52 -22.51
C CYS A 449 11.39 10.03 -21.12
N GLY A 450 12.62 9.76 -20.67
CA GLY A 450 13.06 10.23 -19.35
C GLY A 450 14.57 10.14 -19.13
N LYS A 451 15.03 10.72 -18.01
CA LYS A 451 16.47 10.86 -17.70
C LYS A 451 17.01 9.84 -16.72
N THR A 452 16.16 9.35 -15.82
CA THR A 452 16.63 8.53 -14.69
C THR A 452 16.19 7.09 -14.90
N LEU A 453 17.17 6.21 -15.13
CA LEU A 453 16.95 4.78 -15.23
C LEU A 453 17.20 4.13 -13.87
N GLY A 454 16.21 3.37 -13.39
CA GLY A 454 16.31 2.50 -12.22
C GLY A 454 16.30 1.03 -12.62
N LEU A 455 17.21 0.26 -12.05
CA LEU A 455 17.20 -1.20 -12.05
C LEU A 455 16.73 -1.67 -10.68
N LYS A 456 15.64 -2.44 -10.65
CA LYS A 456 15.16 -3.14 -9.46
C LYS A 456 15.45 -4.62 -9.61
N ILE A 457 16.08 -5.22 -8.62
CA ILE A 457 16.32 -6.65 -8.54
C ILE A 457 15.77 -7.19 -7.22
N LYS A 458 15.23 -8.41 -7.26
CA LYS A 458 14.85 -9.17 -6.06
C LYS A 458 15.65 -10.45 -6.04
N LEU A 459 16.39 -10.67 -4.98
CA LEU A 459 17.16 -11.89 -4.77
C LEU A 459 16.23 -13.07 -4.48
N THR A 460 16.74 -14.30 -4.62
CA THR A 460 16.00 -15.51 -4.21
C THR A 460 15.59 -15.50 -2.74
N SER A 461 16.36 -14.80 -1.90
CA SER A 461 16.05 -14.48 -0.49
C SER A 461 14.91 -13.47 -0.29
N PHE A 462 14.29 -12.96 -1.36
CA PHE A 462 13.27 -11.88 -1.35
C PHE A 462 13.76 -10.48 -0.99
N GLU A 463 15.05 -10.32 -0.67
CA GLU A 463 15.67 -9.01 -0.53
C GLU A 463 15.55 -8.22 -1.84
N VAL A 464 15.10 -6.97 -1.75
CA VAL A 464 14.97 -6.04 -2.89
C VAL A 464 16.14 -5.09 -2.87
N ARG A 465 16.77 -4.90 -4.04
CA ARG A 465 17.79 -3.87 -4.25
C ARG A 465 17.40 -3.03 -5.44
N THR A 466 17.57 -1.72 -5.30
CA THR A 466 17.38 -0.77 -6.39
C THR A 466 18.68 -0.01 -6.63
N ARG A 467 19.01 0.18 -7.91
CA ARG A 467 20.12 1.02 -8.38
C ARG A 467 19.56 1.98 -9.41
N ALA A 468 20.04 3.22 -9.40
CA ALA A 468 19.59 4.20 -10.37
C ALA A 468 20.77 4.98 -10.96
N LYS A 469 20.55 5.50 -12.16
CA LYS A 469 21.48 6.40 -12.85
C LYS A 469 20.68 7.46 -13.61
N THR A 470 20.93 8.71 -13.28
CA THR A 470 20.42 9.86 -14.04
C THR A 470 21.41 10.19 -15.16
N LEU A 471 20.88 10.34 -16.37
CA LEU A 471 21.62 10.60 -17.59
C LEU A 471 21.49 12.07 -18.00
N PRO A 472 22.49 12.63 -18.73
CA PRO A 472 22.42 14.01 -19.22
C PRO A 472 21.35 14.19 -20.30
N GLY A 473 21.03 13.13 -21.05
CA GLY A 473 20.01 13.12 -22.11
C GLY A 473 18.84 12.21 -21.77
N ASN A 474 17.70 12.49 -22.41
CA ASN A 474 16.52 11.64 -22.34
C ASN A 474 16.75 10.35 -23.14
N ILE A 475 16.32 9.22 -22.59
CA ILE A 475 16.34 7.91 -23.24
C ILE A 475 14.91 7.36 -23.33
N TYR A 476 14.69 6.49 -24.30
CA TYR A 476 13.42 5.78 -24.48
C TYR A 476 13.57 4.50 -25.33
N LYS A 477 14.62 4.42 -26.15
CA LYS A 477 14.90 3.28 -27.01
C LYS A 477 15.40 2.07 -26.22
N GLN A 478 15.11 0.88 -26.74
CA GLN A 478 15.52 -0.37 -26.12
C GLN A 478 17.04 -0.42 -25.91
N GLU A 479 17.83 0.00 -26.90
CA GLU A 479 19.29 -0.11 -26.87
C GLU A 479 19.89 0.69 -25.71
N ASP A 480 19.38 1.90 -25.46
CA ASP A 480 19.81 2.74 -24.36
C ASP A 480 19.39 2.15 -23.01
N LEU A 481 18.13 1.72 -22.89
CA LEU A 481 17.62 1.08 -21.67
C LEU A 481 18.44 -0.16 -21.31
N GLU A 482 18.70 -1.03 -22.30
CA GLU A 482 19.50 -2.25 -22.15
C GLU A 482 20.94 -1.93 -21.74
N LYS A 483 21.59 -0.99 -22.42
CA LYS A 483 22.97 -0.57 -22.14
C LYS A 483 23.13 -0.07 -20.70
N TYR A 484 22.29 0.86 -20.26
CA TYR A 484 22.45 1.47 -18.94
C TYR A 484 21.98 0.54 -17.82
N ALA A 485 20.91 -0.23 -18.01
CA ALA A 485 20.51 -1.26 -17.05
C ALA A 485 21.58 -2.34 -16.92
N SER A 486 22.25 -2.73 -18.02
CA SER A 486 23.36 -3.69 -18.00
C SER A 486 24.55 -3.22 -17.17
N GLN A 487 24.89 -1.93 -17.23
CA GLN A 487 25.93 -1.32 -16.38
C GLN A 487 25.57 -1.35 -14.89
N LEU A 488 24.28 -1.19 -14.56
CA LEU A 488 23.80 -1.29 -13.19
C LEU A 488 23.80 -2.74 -12.69
N LEU A 489 23.40 -3.68 -13.56
CA LEU A 489 23.38 -5.11 -13.24
C LEU A 489 24.79 -5.66 -13.01
N GLU A 490 25.79 -5.23 -13.79
CA GLU A 490 27.18 -5.66 -13.66
C GLU A 490 27.71 -5.49 -12.23
N LYS A 491 27.37 -4.36 -11.59
CA LYS A 491 27.81 -4.03 -10.23
C LYS A 491 27.20 -4.90 -9.14
N GLU A 492 26.12 -5.61 -9.46
CA GLU A 492 25.45 -6.52 -8.53
C GLU A 492 25.93 -7.95 -8.70
N LEU A 493 26.66 -8.30 -9.77
CA LEU A 493 27.11 -9.67 -9.99
C LEU A 493 28.26 -10.05 -9.03
N PRO A 494 28.32 -11.32 -8.58
CA PRO A 494 27.37 -12.41 -8.84
C PRO A 494 26.13 -12.36 -7.92
N VAL A 495 24.94 -12.63 -8.50
CA VAL A 495 23.65 -12.68 -7.78
C VAL A 495 22.74 -13.79 -8.27
N SER A 496 21.84 -14.26 -7.42
CA SER A 496 20.72 -15.13 -7.79
C SER A 496 19.40 -14.37 -7.64
N LEU A 497 18.70 -14.16 -8.76
CA LEU A 497 17.53 -13.30 -8.85
C LEU A 497 16.25 -14.10 -9.09
N ARG A 498 15.14 -13.59 -8.55
CA ARG A 498 13.76 -14.05 -8.80
C ARG A 498 12.87 -12.99 -9.41
N LEU A 499 13.27 -11.72 -9.40
CA LEU A 499 12.61 -10.63 -10.10
C LEU A 499 13.65 -9.64 -10.59
N MET A 500 13.36 -9.06 -11.75
CA MET A 500 14.08 -7.94 -12.31
C MET A 500 13.07 -6.95 -12.88
N GLY A 501 13.37 -5.67 -12.77
CA GLY A 501 12.57 -4.60 -13.32
C GLY A 501 13.42 -3.42 -13.75
N ILE A 502 12.96 -2.73 -14.78
CA ILE A 502 13.54 -1.46 -15.24
C ILE A 502 12.46 -0.39 -15.07
N ARG A 503 12.85 0.73 -14.46
CA ARG A 503 12.04 1.92 -14.25
C ARG A 503 12.69 3.09 -14.98
N LEU A 504 11.88 3.91 -15.63
CA LEU A 504 12.28 5.22 -16.12
C LEU A 504 11.48 6.30 -15.41
N SER A 505 12.16 7.33 -14.90
CA SER A 505 11.56 8.49 -14.25
C SER A 505 12.15 9.79 -14.78
N SER A 506 11.68 10.91 -14.23
CA SER A 506 11.98 12.25 -14.77
C SER A 506 11.47 12.34 -16.20
N LEU A 507 10.18 11.99 -16.36
CA LEU A 507 9.54 11.79 -17.65
C LEU A 507 9.20 13.13 -18.31
N CYS A 508 9.26 13.17 -19.63
CA CYS A 508 8.73 14.25 -20.46
C CYS A 508 8.18 13.70 -21.78
N SER A 509 7.43 14.54 -22.52
CA SER A 509 7.00 14.18 -23.86
C SER A 509 8.22 14.04 -24.78
N ARG A 510 8.15 13.10 -25.72
CA ARG A 510 9.20 12.97 -26.75
C ARG A 510 9.22 14.18 -27.68
N ASP A 511 8.08 14.81 -27.91
CA ASP A 511 7.98 15.97 -28.81
C ASP A 511 8.78 17.18 -28.28
N GLU A 512 8.97 17.27 -26.96
CA GLU A 512 9.80 18.29 -26.32
C GLU A 512 11.30 18.12 -26.62
N ILE A 513 11.75 16.91 -26.95
CA ILE A 513 13.13 16.65 -27.38
C ILE A 513 13.36 17.24 -28.77
N ASP A 514 12.42 17.01 -29.69
CA ASP A 514 12.55 17.39 -31.09
C ASP A 514 12.47 18.92 -31.27
N GLN A 515 11.75 19.63 -30.39
CA GLN A 515 11.71 21.09 -30.35
C GLN A 515 13.01 21.73 -29.82
N LYS A 516 13.73 21.05 -28.92
CA LYS A 516 15.09 21.44 -28.50
C LYS A 516 16.11 20.85 -29.46
N GLY A 517 15.98 21.26 -30.72
CA GLY A 517 16.79 20.82 -31.85
C GLY A 517 18.27 20.62 -31.47
N VAL A 518 18.78 19.46 -31.87
CA VAL A 518 20.20 19.11 -31.92
C VAL A 518 20.99 20.29 -32.48
N LYS A 519 21.67 21.06 -31.61
CA LYS A 519 22.90 21.74 -32.04
C LYS A 519 23.87 20.60 -32.36
N ARG A 520 23.91 20.20 -33.64
CA ARG A 520 25.00 19.39 -34.17
C ARG A 520 26.27 20.15 -33.82
N VAL A 521 27.04 19.64 -32.85
CA VAL A 521 28.41 20.08 -32.66
C VAL A 521 29.12 19.72 -33.96
N GLY A 522 29.34 20.73 -34.80
CA GLY A 522 30.08 20.59 -36.03
C GLY A 522 31.45 20.03 -35.70
N ILE A 523 31.81 18.94 -36.38
CA ILE A 523 33.17 18.43 -36.43
C ILE A 523 34.04 19.58 -36.95
N CYS A 524 34.82 20.19 -36.07
CA CYS A 524 35.88 21.09 -36.48
C CYS A 524 37.07 20.22 -36.86
N THR A 525 37.16 19.88 -38.14
CA THR A 525 38.37 19.33 -38.75
C THR A 525 39.41 20.46 -38.76
N ILE A 526 40.47 20.32 -37.96
CA ILE A 526 41.65 21.17 -38.06
C ILE A 526 42.72 20.36 -38.80
N PHE A 527 43.14 20.88 -39.95
CA PHE A 527 44.33 20.47 -40.70
C PHE A 527 45.60 20.88 -39.96
#